data_AF-Q0UV00-F1
#
_entry.id   AF-Q0UV00-F1
#
_cell.length_a   1.000
_cell.length_b   1.000
_cell.length_c   1.000
_cell.angle_alpha   90.00
_cell.angle_beta   90.00
_cell.angle_gamma   90.00
#
_symmetry.space_group_name_H-M   'P 1'
#
loop_
_entity.id
_entity.type
_entity.pdbx_description
1 polymer ?
#
loop_
_entity_poly.entity_id
_entity_poly.type
_entity_poly.pdbx_seq_one_letter_code
_entity_poly.pdbx_strand_id
1 'polypeptide(L)'
;MLRCLGWNGGRLLAVCLTALWPSFARMKNTFGPEMPATTDQFVGFVVFWFLSTPFLWLRPEKFKIPFLIVCAWCGAGMLSWMIWALSVAKGVGPLWNSGQKLPDGSPFGASWLIMAGINQGIGGLAAGITNGSDFSRYAKARRSYIIGTITSCLITGVLVSLIGLVTAAASQKIYDEVYWNPPDLLMRMMENGNGSSKARAGVFFLAAGFAFTAMFENICGNTIAGGIDLAGLFPRYIGMSILGTIKEGTIANMCAKDIRRGAIITFVAAWIVQPWQLINKATTFITVLSSFSVFLAPIIGIMACDYYVIRKRRIRLSHLYRTHDSSYMFWNGFNWRAMPAWVCGWAPTIGGLVVSVRGDLNPPRAVLQLYYMAFMIGQCVSVCPRVRLLTILVGFFISAVVFYALNACFPLEHMDQIDSVDLYGTFTEAEARRVGVDPLEEIHQDGLSEGGLSEGRHSGDKDATLQGAKEV
;
A
#
# COMPACT_ATOMS: atom_id res chain seq x y z
N MET A 1 4.18 7.44 1.12
CA MET A 1 2.76 7.86 1.06
C MET A 1 2.26 8.49 2.36
N LEU A 2 2.58 7.95 3.55
CA LEU A 2 2.15 8.47 4.87
C LEU A 2 2.30 10.00 5.04
N ARG A 3 3.48 10.51 4.64
CA ARG A 3 3.83 11.94 4.61
C ARG A 3 2.86 12.76 3.77
N CYS A 4 2.58 12.26 2.56
CA CYS A 4 1.92 13.06 1.55
C CYS A 4 0.43 13.25 1.86
N LEU A 5 -0.22 12.14 2.19
CA LEU A 5 -1.63 12.12 2.60
C LEU A 5 -1.84 12.92 3.90
N GLY A 6 -0.92 12.78 4.86
CA GLY A 6 -0.98 13.51 6.12
C GLY A 6 -0.92 15.03 5.95
N TRP A 7 0.03 15.53 5.15
CA TRP A 7 0.15 16.96 4.89
C TRP A 7 -1.03 17.51 4.09
N ASN A 8 -1.46 16.82 3.03
CA ASN A 8 -2.59 17.28 2.23
C ASN A 8 -3.90 17.30 3.03
N GLY A 9 -4.14 16.28 3.87
CA GLY A 9 -5.23 16.27 4.84
C GLY A 9 -5.14 17.41 5.86
N GLY A 10 -3.93 17.72 6.32
CA GLY A 10 -3.63 18.89 7.16
C GLY A 10 -4.00 20.23 6.52
N ARG A 11 -3.65 20.41 5.24
CA ARG A 11 -4.04 21.60 4.46
C ARG A 11 -5.55 21.70 4.32
N LEU A 12 -6.24 20.59 4.06
CA LEU A 12 -7.71 20.56 4.01
C LEU A 12 -8.34 20.94 5.36
N LEU A 13 -7.76 20.51 6.48
CA LEU A 13 -8.22 20.98 7.79
C LEU A 13 -7.93 22.45 8.06
N ALA A 14 -6.83 23.01 7.56
CA ALA A 14 -6.61 24.46 7.59
C ALA A 14 -7.71 25.21 6.81
N VAL A 15 -8.16 24.67 5.67
CA VAL A 15 -9.32 25.19 4.93
C VAL A 15 -10.60 25.12 5.77
N CYS A 16 -10.87 23.99 6.44
CA CYS A 16 -12.02 23.86 7.36
C CYS A 16 -11.99 24.90 8.48
N LEU A 17 -10.83 25.08 9.12
CA LEU A 17 -10.63 26.05 10.20
C LEU A 17 -10.85 27.48 9.70
N THR A 18 -10.37 27.80 8.50
CA THR A 18 -10.59 29.11 7.88
C THR A 18 -12.07 29.33 7.53
N ALA A 19 -12.76 28.28 7.05
CA ALA A 19 -14.19 28.35 6.75
C ALA A 19 -15.03 28.59 8.02
N LEU A 20 -14.66 27.99 9.16
CA LEU A 20 -15.30 28.26 10.46
C LEU A 20 -14.92 29.64 11.03
N TRP A 21 -13.62 29.95 11.03
CA TRP A 21 -13.05 31.18 11.58
C TRP A 21 -12.21 31.90 10.52
N PRO A 22 -12.76 32.93 9.86
CA PRO A 22 -12.03 33.68 8.83
C PRO A 22 -10.82 34.44 9.38
N SER A 23 -10.74 34.66 10.71
CA SER A 23 -9.55 35.17 11.38
C SER A 23 -8.33 34.25 11.24
N PHE A 24 -8.54 32.95 11.05
CA PHE A 24 -7.46 31.96 10.93
C PHE A 24 -6.57 32.20 9.71
N ALA A 25 -7.15 32.60 8.57
CA ALA A 25 -6.37 32.98 7.38
C ALA A 25 -5.54 34.26 7.55
N ARG A 26 -5.85 35.08 8.56
CA ARG A 26 -5.08 36.32 8.87
C ARG A 26 -3.96 36.07 9.88
N MET A 27 -3.69 34.82 10.24
CA MET A 27 -2.63 34.48 11.18
C MET A 27 -1.27 34.90 10.61
N LYS A 28 -0.49 35.65 11.40
CA LYS A 28 0.85 36.08 11.01
C LYS A 28 1.73 34.85 10.83
N ASN A 29 2.38 34.72 9.67
CA ASN A 29 3.34 33.65 9.47
C ASN A 29 4.56 33.88 10.39
N THR A 30 4.86 32.89 11.22
CA THR A 30 5.97 32.89 12.18
C THR A 30 7.19 32.13 11.66
N PHE A 31 7.03 31.36 10.58
CA PHE A 31 8.11 30.61 9.97
C PHE A 31 8.98 31.48 9.06
N GLY A 32 10.28 31.17 9.01
CA GLY A 32 11.24 31.83 8.14
C GLY A 32 11.02 31.50 6.66
N PRO A 33 11.62 32.27 5.74
CA PRO A 33 11.41 32.15 4.28
C PRO A 33 11.87 30.80 3.70
N GLU A 34 12.72 30.04 4.40
CA GLU A 34 13.16 28.71 3.96
C GLU A 34 12.15 27.60 4.25
N MET A 35 11.13 27.85 5.07
CA MET A 35 10.08 26.88 5.30
C MET A 35 9.02 27.01 4.20
N PRO A 36 8.79 25.98 3.38
CA PRO A 36 7.83 26.06 2.28
C PRO A 36 6.37 26.06 2.78
N ALA A 37 6.14 25.83 4.07
CA ALA A 37 4.83 25.81 4.71
C ALA A 37 4.58 27.10 5.50
N THR A 38 3.33 27.54 5.50
CA THR A 38 2.85 28.66 6.30
C THR A 38 2.34 28.19 7.66
N THR A 39 2.29 29.10 8.64
CA THR A 39 1.89 28.78 10.04
C THR A 39 0.49 28.18 10.14
N ASP A 40 -0.47 28.73 9.39
CA ASP A 40 -1.85 28.25 9.30
C ASP A 40 -1.93 26.80 8.78
N GLN A 41 -1.17 26.46 7.74
CA GLN A 41 -1.11 25.11 7.17
C GLN A 41 -0.50 24.11 8.16
N PHE A 42 0.54 24.53 8.89
CA PHE A 42 1.17 23.70 9.90
C PHE A 42 0.24 23.43 11.10
N VAL A 43 -0.49 24.45 11.56
CA VAL A 43 -1.51 24.28 12.60
C VAL A 43 -2.62 23.33 12.11
N GLY A 44 -3.07 23.46 10.86
CA GLY A 44 -4.01 22.52 10.26
C GLY A 44 -3.49 21.08 10.24
N PHE A 45 -2.21 20.90 9.92
CA PHE A 45 -1.53 19.59 9.99
C PHE A 45 -1.48 19.03 11.42
N VAL A 46 -1.16 19.85 12.43
CA VAL A 46 -1.16 19.43 13.83
C VAL A 46 -2.56 18.97 14.25
N VAL A 47 -3.60 19.76 13.95
CA VAL A 47 -5.00 19.42 14.24
C VAL A 47 -5.41 18.13 13.53
N PHE A 48 -5.04 17.98 12.25
CA PHE A 48 -5.27 16.74 11.50
C PHE A 48 -4.63 15.53 12.18
N TRP A 49 -3.40 15.68 12.66
CA TRP A 49 -2.70 14.61 13.34
C TRP A 49 -3.38 14.22 14.65
N PHE A 50 -3.77 15.20 15.46
CA PHE A 50 -4.52 14.94 16.70
C PHE A 50 -5.87 14.28 16.43
N LEU A 51 -6.64 14.75 15.45
CA LEU A 51 -7.93 14.16 15.09
C LEU A 51 -7.80 12.74 14.51
N SER A 52 -6.65 12.42 13.90
CA SER A 52 -6.35 11.08 13.38
C SER A 52 -6.02 10.08 14.48
N THR A 53 -5.48 10.53 15.63
CA THR A 53 -5.08 9.63 16.73
C THR A 53 -6.18 8.67 17.20
N PRO A 54 -7.43 9.08 17.51
CA PRO A 54 -8.47 8.15 18.02
C PRO A 54 -8.75 6.98 17.06
N PHE A 55 -8.60 7.21 15.76
CA PHE A 55 -8.85 6.20 14.74
C PHE A 55 -7.72 5.16 14.64
N LEU A 56 -6.55 5.41 15.23
CA LEU A 56 -5.48 4.40 15.35
C LEU A 56 -5.86 3.23 16.27
N TRP A 57 -6.80 3.44 17.20
CA TRP A 57 -7.30 2.39 18.08
C TRP A 57 -8.43 1.56 17.46
N LEU A 58 -8.95 1.98 16.31
CA LEU A 58 -9.99 1.24 15.61
C LEU A 58 -9.38 -0.01 14.98
N ARG A 59 -9.97 -1.17 15.26
CA ARG A 59 -9.44 -2.45 14.76
C ARG A 59 -9.74 -2.62 13.26
N PRO A 60 -8.82 -3.21 12.47
CA PRO A 60 -9.00 -3.39 11.03
C PRO A 60 -10.30 -4.09 10.63
N GLU A 61 -10.79 -5.03 11.45
CA GLU A 61 -12.01 -5.77 11.14
C GLU A 61 -13.27 -4.89 11.14
N LYS A 62 -13.22 -3.73 11.81
CA LYS A 62 -14.36 -2.80 11.94
C LYS A 62 -14.30 -1.65 10.95
N PHE A 63 -13.35 -1.62 10.03
CA PHE A 63 -13.19 -0.54 9.05
C PHE A 63 -14.29 -0.44 8.00
N LYS A 64 -15.05 -1.52 7.79
CA LYS A 64 -16.09 -1.55 6.74
C LYS A 64 -17.08 -0.39 6.82
N ILE A 65 -17.62 -0.11 8.01
CA ILE A 65 -18.67 0.93 8.17
C ILE A 65 -18.08 2.34 8.00
N PRO A 66 -16.98 2.72 8.71
CA PRO A 66 -16.35 4.02 8.50
C PRO A 66 -15.95 4.26 7.04
N PHE A 67 -15.39 3.26 6.35
CA PHE A 67 -15.05 3.41 4.93
C PHE A 67 -16.27 3.70 4.05
N LEU A 68 -17.40 3.03 4.28
CA LEU A 68 -18.60 3.28 3.50
C LEU A 68 -19.11 4.72 3.68
N ILE A 69 -19.09 5.22 4.92
CA ILE A 69 -19.50 6.60 5.24
C ILE A 69 -18.55 7.60 4.57
N VAL A 70 -17.24 7.39 4.72
CA VAL A 70 -16.20 8.26 4.15
C VAL A 70 -16.30 8.28 2.62
N CYS A 71 -16.38 7.11 1.97
CA CYS A 71 -16.49 7.00 0.53
C CYS A 71 -17.79 7.63 0.00
N ALA A 72 -18.92 7.46 0.70
CA ALA A 72 -20.19 8.06 0.31
C ALA A 72 -20.13 9.60 0.42
N TRP A 73 -19.59 10.14 1.52
CA TRP A 73 -19.41 11.57 1.71
C TRP A 73 -18.45 12.14 0.66
N CYS A 74 -17.27 11.55 0.50
CA CYS A 74 -16.30 11.97 -0.50
C CYS A 74 -16.88 11.93 -1.91
N GLY A 75 -17.55 10.84 -2.29
CA GLY A 75 -18.17 10.68 -3.61
C GLY A 75 -19.23 11.75 -3.88
N ALA A 76 -20.12 11.99 -2.92
CA ALA A 76 -21.14 13.04 -3.02
C ALA A 76 -20.49 14.44 -3.09
N GLY A 77 -19.43 14.68 -2.32
CA GLY A 77 -18.66 15.92 -2.35
C GLY A 77 -17.99 16.16 -3.69
N MET A 78 -17.35 15.15 -4.25
CA MET A 78 -16.70 15.21 -5.56
C MET A 78 -17.67 15.50 -6.69
N LEU A 79 -18.84 14.85 -6.70
CA LEU A 79 -19.88 15.12 -7.69
C LEU A 79 -20.44 16.53 -7.54
N SER A 80 -20.71 16.97 -6.31
CA SER A 80 -21.19 18.32 -6.02
C SER A 80 -20.18 19.38 -6.45
N TRP A 81 -18.88 19.12 -6.23
CA TRP A 81 -17.80 20.02 -6.60
C TRP A 81 -17.64 20.14 -8.12
N MET A 82 -17.74 19.02 -8.86
CA MET A 82 -17.75 19.03 -10.32
C MET A 82 -18.95 19.80 -10.88
N ILE A 83 -20.17 19.53 -10.36
CA ILE A 83 -21.40 20.21 -10.79
C ILE A 83 -21.27 21.72 -10.55
N TRP A 84 -20.78 22.12 -9.38
CA TRP A 84 -20.50 23.52 -9.08
C TRP A 84 -19.53 24.13 -10.11
N ALA A 85 -18.39 23.50 -10.35
CA ALA A 85 -17.38 24.02 -11.28
C ALA A 85 -17.94 24.21 -12.69
N LEU A 86 -18.69 23.23 -13.21
CA LEU A 86 -19.33 23.30 -14.52
C LEU A 86 -20.42 24.38 -14.61
N SER A 87 -21.17 24.58 -13.52
CA SER A 87 -22.24 25.58 -13.47
C SER A 87 -21.70 27.01 -13.48
N VAL A 88 -20.61 27.26 -12.74
CA VAL A 88 -19.98 28.58 -12.65
C VAL A 88 -19.19 28.89 -13.92
N ALA A 89 -18.44 27.92 -14.43
CA ALA A 89 -17.71 28.06 -15.68
C ALA A 89 -18.62 28.07 -16.93
N LYS A 90 -19.92 27.73 -16.80
CA LYS A 90 -20.86 27.52 -17.91
C LYS A 90 -20.26 26.59 -18.98
N GLY A 91 -19.82 25.41 -18.54
CA GLY A 91 -19.14 24.39 -19.35
C GLY A 91 -17.74 24.03 -18.84
N VAL A 92 -17.09 23.05 -19.47
CA VAL A 92 -15.78 22.48 -19.04
C VAL A 92 -14.61 23.45 -19.26
N GLY A 93 -14.77 24.42 -20.16
CA GLY A 93 -13.71 25.37 -20.53
C GLY A 93 -12.84 24.89 -21.70
N PRO A 94 -11.99 25.79 -22.23
CA PRO A 94 -11.22 25.53 -23.44
C PRO A 94 -10.12 24.48 -23.24
N LEU A 95 -9.65 24.29 -22.00
CA LEU A 95 -8.56 23.35 -21.68
C LEU A 95 -8.87 21.91 -22.10
N TRP A 96 -10.16 21.54 -22.08
CA TRP A 96 -10.63 20.22 -22.47
C TRP A 96 -10.39 19.92 -23.96
N ASN A 97 -10.52 20.94 -24.81
CA ASN A 97 -10.38 20.81 -26.26
C ASN A 97 -9.03 21.33 -26.77
N SER A 98 -8.27 22.05 -25.95
CA SER A 98 -6.95 22.55 -26.33
C SER A 98 -5.94 21.41 -26.29
N GLY A 99 -5.50 20.95 -27.46
CA GLY A 99 -4.33 20.09 -27.57
C GLY A 99 -3.09 20.80 -27.00
N GLN A 100 -2.27 20.07 -26.26
CA GLN A 100 -0.95 20.56 -25.87
C GLN A 100 -0.02 20.47 -27.07
N LYS A 101 0.50 21.61 -27.55
CA LYS A 101 1.61 21.62 -28.50
C LYS A 101 2.85 21.18 -27.74
N LEU A 102 3.40 20.03 -28.08
CA LEU A 102 4.73 19.68 -27.58
C LEU A 102 5.70 20.77 -28.06
N PRO A 103 6.61 21.27 -27.19
CA PRO A 103 7.60 22.25 -27.61
C PRO A 103 8.34 21.78 -28.86
N ASP A 104 8.47 22.64 -29.87
CA ASP A 104 9.24 22.34 -31.07
C ASP A 104 10.69 22.04 -30.65
N GLY A 105 11.13 20.78 -30.82
CA GLY A 105 12.42 20.29 -30.33
C GLY A 105 12.38 19.45 -29.04
N SER A 106 11.20 19.20 -28.47
CA SER A 106 11.03 18.20 -27.39
C SER A 106 11.59 16.85 -27.86
N PRO A 107 12.56 16.25 -27.15
CA PRO A 107 13.09 14.93 -27.49
C PRO A 107 12.05 13.80 -27.31
N PHE A 108 10.88 14.11 -26.75
CA PHE A 108 9.81 13.17 -26.48
C PHE A 108 8.65 13.39 -27.45
N GLY A 109 8.22 12.32 -28.12
CA GLY A 109 6.91 12.26 -28.77
C GLY A 109 5.78 12.02 -27.76
N ALA A 110 4.54 12.27 -28.17
CA ALA A 110 3.35 12.10 -27.32
C ALA A 110 3.27 10.72 -26.63
N SER A 111 3.73 9.65 -27.31
CA SER A 111 3.77 8.30 -26.76
C SER A 111 4.59 8.17 -25.47
N TRP A 112 5.72 8.88 -25.35
CA TRP A 112 6.57 8.82 -24.16
C TRP A 112 5.96 9.57 -22.97
N LEU A 113 5.21 10.65 -23.23
CA LEU A 113 4.47 11.35 -22.19
C LEU A 113 3.29 10.51 -21.68
N ILE A 114 2.60 9.79 -22.58
CA ILE A 114 1.57 8.82 -22.19
C ILE A 114 2.19 7.72 -21.31
N MET A 115 3.35 7.19 -21.70
CA MET A 115 4.08 6.19 -20.90
C MET A 115 4.46 6.72 -19.52
N ALA A 116 4.94 7.96 -19.43
CA ALA A 116 5.25 8.60 -18.16
C ALA A 116 4.01 8.71 -17.26
N GLY A 117 2.85 9.10 -17.82
CA GLY A 117 1.58 9.15 -17.10
C GLY A 117 1.09 7.79 -16.61
N ILE A 118 1.20 6.74 -17.43
CA ILE A 118 0.88 5.36 -17.01
C ILE A 118 1.79 4.95 -15.85
N ASN A 119 3.11 5.14 -15.99
CA ASN A 119 4.08 4.76 -14.96
C ASN A 119 3.87 5.52 -13.64
N GLN A 120 3.49 6.79 -13.71
CA GLN A 120 3.10 7.59 -12.55
C GLN A 120 1.84 7.03 -11.88
N GLY A 121 0.80 6.72 -12.66
CA GLY A 121 -0.45 6.16 -12.15
C GLY A 121 -0.22 4.86 -11.39
N ILE A 122 0.60 3.96 -11.96
CA ILE A 122 0.89 2.70 -11.28
C ILE A 122 1.83 2.90 -10.08
N GLY A 123 2.80 3.82 -10.16
CA GLY A 123 3.66 4.18 -9.02
C GLY A 123 2.90 4.70 -7.81
N GLY A 124 1.81 5.42 -8.05
CA GLY A 124 0.86 5.85 -7.03
C GLY A 124 0.11 4.70 -6.33
N LEU A 125 0.07 3.51 -6.93
CA LEU A 125 -0.61 2.32 -6.38
C LEU A 125 0.37 1.23 -5.95
N ALA A 126 1.66 1.34 -6.31
CA ALA A 126 2.68 0.31 -6.09
C ALA A 126 2.83 -0.14 -4.63
N ALA A 127 2.77 0.79 -3.69
CA ALA A 127 2.82 0.47 -2.25
C ALA A 127 1.59 -0.35 -1.82
N GLY A 128 0.40 0.03 -2.28
CA GLY A 128 -0.83 -0.71 -2.03
C GLY A 128 -0.86 -2.10 -2.67
N ILE A 129 -0.23 -2.27 -3.84
CA ILE A 129 -0.06 -3.59 -4.48
C ILE A 129 0.82 -4.50 -3.62
N THR A 130 1.92 -3.96 -3.08
CA THR A 130 2.89 -4.73 -2.27
C THR A 130 2.26 -5.17 -0.94
N ASN A 131 1.47 -4.30 -0.31
CA ASN A 131 0.84 -4.57 0.99
C ASN A 131 -0.62 -5.06 0.85
N GLY A 132 -1.03 -5.47 -0.34
CA GLY A 132 -2.41 -5.92 -0.60
C GLY A 132 -2.81 -7.15 0.22
N SER A 133 -1.83 -7.98 0.61
CA SER A 133 -2.00 -9.13 1.50
C SER A 133 -2.56 -8.77 2.88
N ASP A 134 -2.30 -7.54 3.35
CA ASP A 134 -2.80 -7.08 4.65
C ASP A 134 -4.31 -7.02 4.71
N PHE A 135 -4.96 -6.71 3.60
CA PHE A 135 -6.41 -6.60 3.50
C PHE A 135 -7.04 -7.83 2.85
N SER A 136 -6.34 -8.50 1.93
CA SER A 136 -6.87 -9.69 1.28
C SER A 136 -7.13 -10.83 2.26
N ARG A 137 -6.40 -10.90 3.39
CA ARG A 137 -6.63 -11.89 4.46
C ARG A 137 -8.03 -11.82 5.09
N TYR A 138 -8.69 -10.66 5.02
CA TYR A 138 -10.04 -10.45 5.54
C TYR A 138 -11.14 -10.70 4.50
N ALA A 139 -10.77 -11.07 3.26
CA ALA A 139 -11.73 -11.33 2.20
C ALA A 139 -12.40 -12.70 2.38
N LYS A 140 -13.73 -12.74 2.27
CA LYS A 140 -14.52 -13.99 2.40
C LYS A 140 -14.30 -14.98 1.26
N ALA A 141 -13.96 -14.49 0.07
CA ALA A 141 -13.79 -15.32 -1.11
C ALA A 141 -12.85 -14.66 -2.12
N ARG A 142 -12.07 -15.50 -2.81
CA ARG A 142 -11.13 -15.06 -3.87
C ARG A 142 -11.80 -14.26 -4.98
N ARG A 143 -12.99 -14.70 -5.44
CA ARG A 143 -13.74 -14.01 -6.50
C ARG A 143 -14.18 -12.61 -6.07
N SER A 144 -14.66 -12.47 -4.82
CA SER A 144 -15.08 -11.19 -4.27
C SER A 144 -13.92 -10.20 -4.16
N TYR A 145 -12.73 -10.67 -3.78
CA TYR A 145 -11.53 -9.83 -3.75
C TYR A 145 -11.12 -9.34 -5.15
N ILE A 146 -11.07 -10.25 -6.14
CA ILE A 146 -10.67 -9.91 -7.51
C ILE A 146 -11.66 -8.91 -8.14
N ILE A 147 -12.96 -9.21 -8.06
CA ILE A 147 -14.00 -8.35 -8.63
C ILE A 147 -14.01 -7.00 -7.91
N GLY A 148 -13.91 -6.99 -6.58
CA GLY A 148 -13.85 -5.75 -5.80
C GLY A 148 -12.66 -4.87 -6.19
N THR A 149 -11.49 -5.46 -6.36
CA THR A 149 -10.26 -4.74 -6.74
C THR A 149 -10.36 -4.16 -8.14
N ILE A 150 -10.78 -4.96 -9.13
CA ILE A 150 -10.90 -4.51 -10.53
C ILE A 150 -11.96 -3.42 -10.66
N THR A 151 -13.14 -3.64 -10.08
CA THR A 151 -14.24 -2.68 -10.15
C THR A 151 -13.90 -1.38 -9.43
N SER A 152 -13.24 -1.44 -8.26
CA SER A 152 -12.78 -0.24 -7.55
C SER A 152 -11.73 0.52 -8.35
N CYS A 153 -10.72 -0.17 -8.89
CA CYS A 153 -9.66 0.48 -9.66
C CYS A 153 -10.20 1.14 -10.94
N LEU A 154 -11.12 0.47 -11.65
CA LEU A 154 -11.69 1.00 -12.89
C LEU A 154 -12.73 2.09 -12.63
N ILE A 155 -13.76 1.82 -11.84
CA ILE A 155 -14.87 2.76 -11.67
C ILE A 155 -14.41 3.97 -10.85
N THR A 156 -13.84 3.74 -9.67
CA THR A 156 -13.43 4.84 -8.79
C THR A 156 -12.22 5.58 -9.37
N GLY A 157 -11.23 4.86 -9.92
CA GLY A 157 -10.05 5.50 -10.50
C GLY A 157 -10.38 6.39 -11.70
N VAL A 158 -11.23 5.93 -12.62
CA VAL A 158 -11.67 6.73 -13.77
C VAL A 158 -12.53 7.91 -13.34
N LEU A 159 -13.49 7.69 -12.43
CA LEU A 159 -14.39 8.74 -11.96
C LEU A 159 -13.66 9.85 -11.20
N VAL A 160 -12.71 9.50 -10.34
CA VAL A 160 -11.89 10.47 -9.59
C VAL A 160 -11.02 11.28 -10.56
N SER A 161 -10.37 10.61 -11.52
CA SER A 161 -9.52 11.28 -12.52
C SER A 161 -10.34 12.22 -13.41
N LEU A 162 -11.52 11.79 -13.86
CA LEU A 162 -12.44 12.60 -14.65
C LEU A 162 -12.88 13.86 -13.89
N ILE A 163 -13.33 13.70 -12.64
CA ILE A 163 -13.76 14.83 -11.80
C ILE A 163 -12.62 15.82 -11.58
N GLY A 164 -11.41 15.33 -11.29
CA GLY A 164 -10.24 16.17 -11.11
C GLY A 164 -9.89 16.99 -12.36
N LEU A 165 -9.84 16.33 -13.53
CA LEU A 165 -9.51 16.98 -14.80
C LEU A 165 -10.57 18.01 -15.22
N VAL A 166 -11.85 17.64 -15.12
CA VAL A 166 -12.97 18.53 -15.45
C VAL A 166 -13.00 19.75 -14.54
N THR A 167 -12.80 19.53 -13.23
CA THR A 167 -12.79 20.62 -12.25
C THR A 167 -11.59 21.54 -12.43
N ALA A 168 -10.40 21.00 -12.70
CA ALA A 168 -9.21 21.78 -13.00
C ALA A 168 -9.37 22.61 -14.29
N ALA A 169 -9.90 22.02 -15.36
CA ALA A 169 -10.20 22.72 -16.61
C ALA A 169 -11.22 23.85 -16.43
N ALA A 170 -12.30 23.58 -15.68
CA ALA A 170 -13.30 24.59 -15.36
C ALA A 170 -12.71 25.70 -14.47
N SER A 171 -11.85 25.35 -13.50
CA SER A 171 -11.19 26.33 -12.62
C SER A 171 -10.31 27.32 -13.39
N GLN A 172 -9.62 26.87 -14.43
CA GLN A 172 -8.84 27.76 -15.29
C GLN A 172 -9.72 28.81 -15.97
N LYS A 173 -10.93 28.44 -16.38
CA LYS A 173 -11.89 29.40 -16.97
C LYS A 173 -12.47 30.37 -15.93
N ILE A 174 -12.58 29.95 -14.67
CA ILE A 174 -13.16 30.77 -13.59
C ILE A 174 -12.14 31.76 -13.02
N TYR A 175 -10.88 31.32 -12.87
CA TYR A 175 -9.85 32.02 -12.10
C TYR A 175 -8.60 32.40 -12.93
N ASP A 176 -8.56 32.08 -14.23
CA ASP A 176 -7.41 32.24 -15.13
C ASP A 176 -6.13 31.47 -14.72
N GLU A 177 -6.23 30.63 -13.69
CA GLU A 177 -5.14 29.82 -13.15
C GLU A 177 -5.55 28.34 -13.02
N VAL A 178 -4.60 27.42 -13.24
CA VAL A 178 -4.84 25.99 -13.11
C VAL A 178 -4.54 25.54 -11.69
N TYR A 179 -5.59 25.21 -10.94
CA TYR A 179 -5.46 24.62 -9.61
C TYR A 179 -5.45 23.09 -9.71
N TRP A 180 -4.29 22.49 -9.44
CA TRP A 180 -4.12 21.03 -9.40
C TRP A 180 -4.36 20.42 -8.01
N ASN A 181 -4.23 21.24 -6.96
CA ASN A 181 -4.41 20.86 -5.57
C ASN A 181 -5.82 21.24 -5.06
N PRO A 182 -6.60 20.29 -4.52
CA PRO A 182 -7.90 20.59 -3.94
C PRO A 182 -7.90 21.65 -2.82
N PRO A 183 -6.94 21.65 -1.86
CA PRO A 183 -6.92 22.69 -0.81
C PRO A 183 -6.80 24.11 -1.39
N ASP A 184 -5.98 24.28 -2.42
CA ASP A 184 -5.72 25.59 -3.03
C ASP A 184 -6.97 26.10 -3.76
N LEU A 185 -7.63 25.22 -4.53
CA LEU A 185 -8.87 25.57 -5.20
C LEU A 185 -10.00 25.90 -4.21
N LEU A 186 -10.12 25.15 -3.10
CA LEU A 186 -11.14 25.41 -2.09
C LEU A 186 -10.92 26.73 -1.34
N MET A 187 -9.66 27.12 -1.09
CA MET A 187 -9.34 28.45 -0.56
C MET A 187 -9.74 29.54 -1.55
N ARG A 188 -9.41 29.38 -2.84
CA ARG A 188 -9.76 30.35 -3.89
C ARG A 188 -11.28 30.48 -4.07
N MET A 189 -12.02 29.38 -3.94
CA MET A 189 -13.48 29.37 -3.92
C MET A 189 -14.06 30.20 -2.78
N MET A 190 -13.44 30.13 -1.60
CA MET A 190 -13.88 30.88 -0.43
C MET A 190 -13.59 32.38 -0.57
N GLU A 191 -12.42 32.75 -1.10
CA GLU A 191 -12.04 34.14 -1.39
C GLU A 191 -12.97 34.79 -2.41
N ASN A 192 -13.20 34.14 -3.55
CA ASN A 192 -14.10 34.67 -4.59
C ASN A 192 -15.57 34.71 -4.16
N GLY A 193 -15.95 33.94 -3.15
CA GLY A 193 -17.26 34.04 -2.50
C GLY A 193 -17.42 35.28 -1.60
N ASN A 194 -16.42 36.17 -1.53
CA ASN A 194 -16.34 37.30 -0.60
C ASN A 194 -16.61 36.90 0.87
N GLY A 195 -16.25 35.66 1.25
CA GLY A 195 -16.52 35.14 2.59
C GLY A 195 -18.01 34.98 2.93
N SER A 196 -18.91 34.94 1.93
CA SER A 196 -20.32 34.67 2.13
C SER A 196 -20.54 33.37 2.91
N SER A 197 -21.48 33.38 3.87
CA SER A 197 -21.81 32.22 4.70
C SER A 197 -22.15 30.97 3.89
N LYS A 198 -22.73 31.14 2.68
CA LYS A 198 -23.04 30.03 1.76
C LYS A 198 -21.77 29.40 1.15
N ALA A 199 -20.84 30.23 0.69
CA ALA A 199 -19.58 29.76 0.12
C ALA A 199 -18.71 29.06 1.19
N ARG A 200 -18.66 29.64 2.39
CA ARG A 200 -17.95 29.07 3.55
C ARG A 200 -18.53 27.72 3.98
N ALA A 201 -19.85 27.59 4.04
CA ALA A 201 -20.49 26.31 4.38
C ALA A 201 -20.18 25.23 3.34
N GLY A 202 -20.29 25.54 2.04
CA GLY A 202 -19.97 24.59 0.97
C GLY A 202 -18.50 24.14 1.00
N VAL A 203 -17.58 25.09 1.16
CA VAL A 203 -16.14 24.79 1.28
C VAL A 203 -15.84 23.97 2.53
N PHE A 204 -16.48 24.26 3.67
CA PHE A 204 -16.31 23.48 4.90
C PHE A 204 -16.72 22.01 4.71
N PHE A 205 -17.91 21.74 4.17
CA PHE A 205 -18.37 20.35 4.00
C PHE A 205 -17.54 19.57 2.96
N LEU A 206 -17.05 20.23 1.91
CA LEU A 206 -16.15 19.63 0.93
C LEU A 206 -14.77 19.35 1.54
N ALA A 207 -14.16 20.35 2.18
CA ALA A 207 -12.85 20.23 2.82
C ALA A 207 -12.88 19.19 3.94
N ALA A 208 -13.95 19.14 4.74
CA ALA A 208 -14.12 18.14 5.80
C ALA A 208 -14.24 16.72 5.23
N GLY A 209 -15.03 16.51 4.18
CA GLY A 209 -15.15 15.22 3.51
C GLY A 209 -13.81 14.74 2.93
N PHE A 210 -13.06 15.62 2.26
CA PHE A 210 -11.75 15.28 1.71
C PHE A 210 -10.70 15.08 2.79
N ALA A 211 -10.68 15.89 3.85
CA ALA A 211 -9.77 15.71 4.98
C ALA A 211 -10.03 14.39 5.68
N PHE A 212 -11.30 14.07 5.97
CA PHE A 212 -11.67 12.81 6.61
C PHE A 212 -11.32 11.60 5.74
N THR A 213 -11.45 11.72 4.42
CA THR A 213 -11.00 10.68 3.47
C THR A 213 -9.50 10.49 3.49
N ALA A 214 -8.73 11.58 3.38
CA ALA A 214 -7.28 11.54 3.45
C ALA A 214 -6.80 10.94 4.78
N MET A 215 -7.48 11.24 5.89
CA MET A 215 -7.21 10.66 7.21
C MET A 215 -7.40 9.14 7.22
N PHE A 216 -8.56 8.66 6.78
CA PHE A 216 -8.86 7.23 6.77
C PHE A 216 -7.92 6.44 5.86
N GLU A 217 -7.65 6.97 4.66
CA GLU A 217 -6.68 6.39 3.74
C GLU A 217 -5.29 6.31 4.36
N ASN A 218 -4.88 7.36 5.08
CA ASN A 218 -3.56 7.41 5.70
C ASN A 218 -3.40 6.43 6.86
N ILE A 219 -4.45 6.26 7.67
CA ILE A 219 -4.44 5.32 8.79
C ILE A 219 -4.41 3.88 8.26
N CYS A 220 -5.29 3.56 7.32
CA CYS A 220 -5.44 2.20 6.83
C CYS A 220 -4.29 1.79 5.91
N GLY A 221 -3.98 2.60 4.90
CA GLY A 221 -3.00 2.23 3.88
C GLY A 221 -1.54 2.35 4.35
N ASN A 222 -1.24 3.27 5.27
CA ASN A 222 0.16 3.54 5.64
C ASN A 222 0.48 3.25 7.10
N THR A 223 -0.40 3.64 8.01
CA THR A 223 -0.09 3.55 9.45
C THR A 223 -0.25 2.12 9.97
N ILE A 224 -1.32 1.45 9.55
CA ILE A 224 -1.61 0.07 9.96
C ILE A 224 -0.71 -0.92 9.23
N ALA A 225 -0.45 -0.70 7.94
CA ALA A 225 0.56 -1.48 7.21
C ALA A 225 1.94 -1.41 7.90
N GLY A 226 2.41 -0.20 8.24
CA GLY A 226 3.65 -0.06 9.01
C GLY A 226 3.57 -0.66 10.42
N GLY A 227 2.39 -0.68 11.04
CA GLY A 227 2.16 -1.37 12.29
C GLY A 227 2.25 -2.89 12.20
N ILE A 228 1.72 -3.47 11.11
CA ILE A 228 1.83 -4.90 10.79
C ILE A 228 3.29 -5.27 10.52
N ASP A 229 4.00 -4.48 9.71
CA ASP A 229 5.42 -4.71 9.41
C ASP A 229 6.28 -4.70 10.68
N LEU A 230 6.07 -3.70 11.55
CA LEU A 230 6.84 -3.60 12.79
C LEU A 230 6.48 -4.75 13.75
N ALA A 231 5.21 -5.12 13.86
CA ALA A 231 4.75 -6.27 14.65
C ALA A 231 5.37 -7.60 14.18
N GLY A 232 5.57 -7.76 12.87
CA GLY A 232 6.27 -8.92 12.31
C GLY A 232 7.78 -8.92 12.58
N LEU A 233 8.43 -7.76 12.47
CA LEU A 233 9.89 -7.64 12.63
C LEU A 233 10.35 -7.70 14.10
N PHE A 234 9.60 -7.08 15.01
CA PHE A 234 9.99 -6.95 16.42
C PHE A 234 8.88 -7.41 17.38
N PRO A 235 8.44 -8.69 17.31
CA PRO A 235 7.32 -9.18 18.12
C PRO A 235 7.59 -9.07 19.63
N ARG A 236 8.85 -9.28 20.06
CA ARG A 236 9.25 -9.18 21.47
C ARG A 236 9.27 -7.75 22.01
N TYR A 237 9.76 -6.78 21.24
CA TYR A 237 9.91 -5.39 21.69
C TYR A 237 8.61 -4.60 21.64
N ILE A 238 7.73 -4.95 20.70
CA ILE A 238 6.41 -4.33 20.61
C ILE A 238 5.47 -4.91 21.67
N GLY A 239 5.68 -6.14 22.13
CA GLY A 239 4.98 -6.73 23.27
C GLY A 239 5.37 -6.15 24.64
N MET A 240 6.61 -5.65 24.81
CA MET A 240 7.14 -5.22 26.12
C MET A 240 6.75 -3.76 26.46
N SER A 241 6.16 -3.58 27.65
CA SER A 241 5.49 -2.36 28.10
C SER A 241 6.43 -1.36 28.79
N ILE A 242 6.30 -0.07 28.47
CA ILE A 242 6.71 1.07 29.32
C ILE A 242 5.52 1.75 30.02
N LEU A 243 4.27 1.38 29.70
CA LEU A 243 3.08 1.88 30.41
C LEU A 243 2.20 0.72 30.87
N GLY A 244 1.85 0.73 32.16
CA GLY A 244 1.34 -0.42 32.91
C GLY A 244 -0.03 -0.97 32.50
N THR A 245 -0.22 -2.23 32.91
CA THR A 245 -1.47 -2.82 33.43
C THR A 245 -2.75 -2.66 32.59
N ILE A 246 -3.01 -3.62 31.69
CA ILE A 246 -4.39 -4.11 31.43
C ILE A 246 -4.31 -5.63 31.18
N LYS A 247 -5.01 -6.40 32.02
CA LYS A 247 -5.18 -7.86 32.01
C LYS A 247 -6.08 -8.34 30.86
N GLU A 248 -6.02 -9.66 30.60
CA GLU A 248 -6.87 -10.51 29.74
C GLU A 248 -6.57 -10.44 28.23
N GLY A 249 -6.36 -11.54 27.49
CA GLY A 249 -6.70 -12.94 27.74
C GLY A 249 -7.28 -13.58 26.47
N THR A 250 -6.66 -13.38 25.29
CA THR A 250 -6.95 -14.10 24.02
C THR A 250 -5.82 -13.81 23.03
N ILE A 251 -5.28 -14.80 22.32
CA ILE A 251 -4.19 -14.62 21.33
C ILE A 251 -4.55 -13.57 20.26
N ALA A 252 -5.82 -13.49 19.87
CA ALA A 252 -6.33 -12.45 18.95
C ALA A 252 -6.22 -11.01 19.52
N ASN A 253 -6.37 -10.83 20.83
CA ASN A 253 -6.24 -9.52 21.48
C ASN A 253 -4.76 -9.09 21.61
N MET A 254 -3.82 -10.05 21.52
CA MET A 254 -2.37 -9.82 21.59
C MET A 254 -1.83 -9.30 20.25
N CYS A 255 -2.13 -9.98 19.12
CA CYS A 255 -1.78 -9.46 17.78
C CYS A 255 -2.37 -8.07 17.50
N ALA A 256 -3.62 -7.83 17.92
CA ALA A 256 -4.22 -6.51 17.79
C ALA A 256 -3.50 -5.44 18.63
N LYS A 257 -2.89 -5.81 19.77
CA LYS A 257 -2.12 -4.89 20.63
C LYS A 257 -0.77 -4.55 19.99
N ASP A 258 -0.12 -5.49 19.31
CA ASP A 258 1.18 -5.27 18.68
C ASP A 258 1.07 -4.38 17.43
N ILE A 259 0.08 -4.63 16.57
CA ILE A 259 -0.18 -3.80 15.38
C ILE A 259 -0.45 -2.33 15.77
N ARG A 260 -1.24 -2.11 16.83
CA ARG A 260 -1.56 -0.74 17.32
C ARG A 260 -0.32 0.01 17.80
N ARG A 261 0.61 -0.67 18.46
CA ARG A 261 1.85 -0.06 18.96
C ARG A 261 2.80 0.28 17.80
N GLY A 262 2.98 -0.64 16.85
CA GLY A 262 3.74 -0.37 15.63
C GLY A 262 3.14 0.76 14.79
N ALA A 263 1.80 0.84 14.75
CA ALA A 263 1.07 1.91 14.08
C ALA A 263 1.38 3.28 14.72
N ILE A 264 1.39 3.39 16.06
CA ILE A 264 1.76 4.65 16.76
C ILE A 264 3.21 5.05 16.46
N ILE A 265 4.15 4.11 16.49
CA ILE A 265 5.57 4.38 16.17
C ILE A 265 5.69 4.91 14.73
N THR A 266 5.02 4.25 13.78
CA THR A 266 4.97 4.66 12.38
C THR A 266 4.34 6.06 12.23
N PHE A 267 3.27 6.33 12.98
CA PHE A 267 2.56 7.60 12.99
C PHE A 267 3.41 8.76 13.55
N VAL A 268 4.25 8.51 14.55
CA VAL A 268 5.19 9.51 15.08
C VAL A 268 6.40 9.66 14.16
N ALA A 269 6.91 8.58 13.57
CA ALA A 269 8.02 8.61 12.62
C ALA A 269 7.73 9.49 11.39
N ALA A 270 6.45 9.71 11.05
CA ALA A 270 6.03 10.66 10.03
C ALA A 270 6.42 12.13 10.32
N TRP A 271 6.69 12.52 11.57
CA TRP A 271 7.07 13.90 11.91
C TRP A 271 8.54 14.21 11.63
N ILE A 272 9.42 13.24 11.91
CA ILE A 272 10.88 13.31 11.73
C ILE A 272 11.27 13.67 10.28
N VAL A 273 10.32 13.49 9.41
CA VAL A 273 10.46 13.17 8.03
C VAL A 273 9.91 14.32 7.16
N GLN A 274 9.38 15.36 7.82
CA GLN A 274 9.12 16.70 7.28
C GLN A 274 8.32 16.70 5.96
N PRO A 275 7.04 16.26 5.99
CA PRO A 275 6.23 16.08 4.80
C PRO A 275 5.98 17.37 3.99
N TRP A 276 6.03 18.54 4.64
CA TRP A 276 5.81 19.85 4.02
C TRP A 276 6.84 20.22 2.94
N GLN A 277 8.02 19.59 2.91
CA GLN A 277 9.05 19.86 1.90
C GLN A 277 8.73 19.30 0.51
N LEU A 278 7.80 18.33 0.41
CA LEU A 278 7.62 17.53 -0.82
C LEU A 278 6.39 17.89 -1.66
N ILE A 279 5.31 18.38 -1.05
CA ILE A 279 3.99 18.49 -1.73
C ILE A 279 3.74 19.86 -2.34
N ASN A 280 4.49 20.88 -1.92
CA ASN A 280 4.18 22.25 -2.35
C ASN A 280 4.54 22.51 -3.82
N LYS A 281 5.21 21.56 -4.50
CA LYS A 281 5.51 21.62 -5.94
C LYS A 281 4.96 20.39 -6.67
N ALA A 282 4.16 20.61 -7.72
CA ALA A 282 3.57 19.55 -8.54
C ALA A 282 4.64 18.61 -9.12
N THR A 283 5.71 19.16 -9.70
CA THR A 283 6.80 18.39 -10.29
C THR A 283 7.48 17.47 -9.28
N THR A 284 7.74 17.95 -8.07
CA THR A 284 8.31 17.15 -6.98
C THR A 284 7.38 16.01 -6.58
N PHE A 285 6.08 16.27 -6.46
CA PHE A 285 5.08 15.25 -6.15
C PHE A 285 5.04 14.13 -7.20
N ILE A 286 5.01 14.50 -8.49
CA ILE A 286 5.02 13.54 -9.61
C ILE A 286 6.27 12.66 -9.55
N THR A 287 7.44 13.28 -9.39
CA THR A 287 8.72 12.56 -9.31
C THR A 287 8.78 11.60 -8.12
N VAL A 288 8.23 11.97 -6.96
CA VAL A 288 8.14 11.07 -5.80
C VAL A 288 7.28 9.86 -6.10
N LEU A 289 6.08 10.04 -6.70
CA LEU A 289 5.21 8.91 -7.05
C LEU A 289 5.89 7.96 -8.04
N SER A 290 6.56 8.50 -9.05
CA SER A 290 7.30 7.71 -10.03
C SER A 290 8.55 7.04 -9.43
N SER A 291 9.15 7.59 -8.37
CA SER A 291 10.27 6.95 -7.67
C SER A 291 9.87 5.66 -6.95
N PHE A 292 8.63 5.55 -6.46
CA PHE A 292 8.15 4.31 -5.85
C PHE A 292 8.12 3.16 -6.86
N SER A 293 7.78 3.46 -8.12
CA SER A 293 7.81 2.45 -9.18
C SER A 293 9.20 1.84 -9.39
N VAL A 294 10.25 2.65 -9.27
CA VAL A 294 11.65 2.24 -9.50
C VAL A 294 12.07 1.14 -8.54
N PHE A 295 11.72 1.27 -7.26
CA PHE A 295 12.18 0.35 -6.21
C PHE A 295 11.18 -0.76 -5.87
N LEU A 296 9.87 -0.47 -5.95
CA LEU A 296 8.84 -1.44 -5.60
C LEU A 296 8.57 -2.43 -6.74
N ALA A 297 8.65 -2.02 -8.01
CA ALA A 297 8.41 -2.95 -9.13
C ALA A 297 9.34 -4.18 -9.09
N PRO A 298 10.66 -4.02 -8.84
CA PRO A 298 11.55 -5.18 -8.68
C PRO A 298 11.22 -6.07 -7.47
N ILE A 299 10.75 -5.49 -6.36
CA ILE A 299 10.33 -6.27 -5.18
C ILE A 299 9.12 -7.14 -5.52
N ILE A 300 8.10 -6.55 -6.16
CA ILE A 300 6.91 -7.29 -6.60
C ILE A 300 7.31 -8.38 -7.60
N GLY A 301 8.30 -8.14 -8.47
CA GLY A 301 8.87 -9.13 -9.39
C GLY A 301 9.45 -10.35 -8.68
N ILE A 302 10.27 -10.12 -7.65
CA ILE A 302 10.85 -11.19 -6.82
C ILE A 302 9.74 -11.96 -6.09
N MET A 303 8.80 -11.25 -5.45
CA MET A 303 7.68 -11.87 -4.72
C MET A 303 6.82 -12.74 -5.64
N ALA A 304 6.51 -12.25 -6.84
CA ALA A 304 5.74 -12.99 -7.84
C ALA A 304 6.48 -14.23 -8.34
N CYS A 305 7.79 -14.11 -8.61
CA CYS A 305 8.63 -15.24 -9.01
C CYS A 305 8.71 -16.31 -7.91
N ASP A 306 8.98 -15.91 -6.67
CA ASP A 306 9.06 -16.81 -5.51
C ASP A 306 7.76 -17.59 -5.35
N TYR A 307 6.61 -16.90 -5.28
CA TYR A 307 5.33 -17.54 -5.02
C TYR A 307 4.79 -18.37 -6.19
N TYR A 308 4.79 -17.82 -7.42
CA TYR A 308 4.13 -18.47 -8.55
C TYR A 308 5.01 -19.46 -9.30
N VAL A 309 6.32 -19.18 -9.44
CA VAL A 309 7.21 -19.96 -10.28
C VAL A 309 7.99 -20.97 -9.45
N ILE A 310 8.72 -20.50 -8.43
CA ILE A 310 9.60 -21.36 -7.62
C ILE A 310 8.75 -22.27 -6.71
N ARG A 311 7.83 -21.69 -5.94
CA ARG A 311 7.02 -22.42 -4.96
C ARG A 311 5.73 -22.99 -5.51
N LYS A 312 5.36 -22.65 -6.75
CA LYS A 312 4.12 -23.14 -7.42
C LYS A 312 2.86 -22.96 -6.56
N ARG A 313 2.78 -21.88 -5.78
CA ARG A 313 1.69 -21.55 -4.83
C ARG A 313 1.58 -22.49 -3.62
N ARG A 314 2.64 -23.23 -3.27
CA ARG A 314 2.73 -24.06 -2.07
C ARG A 314 3.64 -23.39 -1.06
N ILE A 315 3.11 -23.06 0.11
CA ILE A 315 3.85 -22.43 1.20
C ILE A 315 3.68 -23.30 2.43
N ARG A 316 4.79 -23.63 3.09
CA ARG A 316 4.81 -24.26 4.40
C ARG A 316 4.67 -23.19 5.48
N LEU A 317 3.51 -23.08 6.12
CA LEU A 317 3.22 -22.03 7.11
C LEU A 317 4.00 -22.22 8.41
N SER A 318 4.17 -23.46 8.89
CA SER A 318 4.85 -23.76 10.14
C SER A 318 6.29 -23.25 10.16
N HIS A 319 6.97 -23.31 9.01
CA HIS A 319 8.33 -22.85 8.86
C HIS A 319 8.43 -21.31 8.87
N LEU A 320 7.37 -20.55 8.54
CA LEU A 320 7.41 -19.08 8.55
C LEU A 320 7.56 -18.49 9.96
N TYR A 321 7.09 -19.21 10.98
CA TYR A 321 7.11 -18.74 12.38
C TYR A 321 8.17 -19.44 13.25
N ARG A 322 9.05 -20.26 12.65
CA ARG A 322 10.15 -20.95 13.35
C ARG A 322 11.48 -20.23 13.13
N THR A 323 12.23 -20.03 14.21
CA THR A 323 13.55 -19.38 14.17
C THR A 323 14.71 -20.33 13.90
N HIS A 324 14.49 -21.63 14.05
CA HIS A 324 15.45 -22.70 13.80
C HIS A 324 14.80 -23.79 12.95
N ASP A 325 15.60 -24.51 12.15
CA ASP A 325 15.14 -25.60 11.28
C ASP A 325 13.97 -25.22 10.35
N SER A 326 14.03 -24.00 9.81
CA SER A 326 13.08 -23.48 8.85
C SER A 326 13.66 -23.46 7.44
N SER A 327 12.82 -23.81 6.46
CA SER A 327 13.14 -23.73 5.03
C SER A 327 13.28 -22.29 4.54
N TYR A 328 12.87 -21.30 5.35
CA TYR A 328 13.02 -19.88 5.07
C TYR A 328 14.21 -19.25 5.79
N MET A 329 15.04 -20.04 6.48
CA MET A 329 16.19 -19.51 7.21
C MET A 329 17.40 -19.26 6.29
N PHE A 330 17.43 -19.78 5.07
CA PHE A 330 18.48 -19.52 4.08
C PHE A 330 19.90 -19.46 4.70
N TRP A 331 20.63 -18.34 4.55
CA TRP A 331 21.88 -18.10 5.25
C TRP A 331 21.63 -17.27 6.52
N ASN A 332 21.33 -17.95 7.63
CA ASN A 332 21.07 -17.35 8.96
C ASN A 332 20.00 -16.23 8.97
N GLY A 333 18.90 -16.46 8.27
CA GLY A 333 17.76 -15.55 8.08
C GLY A 333 17.86 -14.66 6.83
N PHE A 334 18.96 -14.74 6.08
CA PHE A 334 19.22 -13.86 4.94
C PHE A 334 19.22 -14.61 3.61
N ASN A 335 18.31 -14.21 2.70
CA ASN A 335 18.32 -14.67 1.32
C ASN A 335 19.21 -13.77 0.46
N TRP A 336 20.49 -14.14 0.32
CA TRP A 336 21.45 -13.36 -0.46
C TRP A 336 21.07 -13.23 -1.93
N ARG A 337 20.23 -14.11 -2.49
CA ARG A 337 19.83 -14.11 -3.93
C ARG A 337 18.83 -13.01 -4.24
N ALA A 338 18.04 -12.60 -3.26
CA ALA A 338 17.04 -11.55 -3.43
C ALA A 338 17.71 -10.18 -3.67
N MET A 339 18.81 -9.88 -2.99
CA MET A 339 19.53 -8.60 -3.11
C MET A 339 20.08 -8.30 -4.52
N PRO A 340 20.89 -9.17 -5.15
CA PRO A 340 21.38 -8.93 -6.51
C PRO A 340 20.24 -8.92 -7.52
N ALA A 341 19.21 -9.76 -7.36
CA ALA A 341 18.02 -9.71 -8.21
C ALA A 341 17.29 -8.35 -8.11
N TRP A 342 17.18 -7.81 -6.90
CA TRP A 342 16.57 -6.51 -6.65
C TRP A 342 17.41 -5.37 -7.25
N VAL A 343 18.73 -5.37 -7.01
CA VAL A 343 19.68 -4.39 -7.56
C VAL A 343 19.66 -4.40 -9.08
N CYS A 344 19.70 -5.57 -9.72
CA CYS A 344 19.61 -5.68 -11.18
C CYS A 344 18.31 -5.11 -11.74
N GLY A 345 17.21 -5.15 -10.98
CA GLY A 345 15.92 -4.60 -11.39
C GLY A 345 15.86 -3.07 -11.36
N TRP A 346 16.39 -2.42 -10.31
CA TRP A 346 16.33 -0.96 -10.19
C TRP A 346 17.55 -0.22 -10.76
N ALA A 347 18.72 -0.87 -10.87
CA ALA A 347 19.93 -0.23 -11.36
C ALA A 347 19.79 0.43 -12.75
N PRO A 348 19.08 -0.15 -13.73
CA PRO A 348 18.90 0.50 -15.03
C PRO A 348 17.95 1.71 -14.99
N THR A 349 17.07 1.80 -13.99
CA THR A 349 16.00 2.80 -13.92
C THR A 349 16.34 3.98 -13.01
N ILE A 350 17.31 3.82 -12.10
CA ILE A 350 17.72 4.90 -11.19
C ILE A 350 18.34 6.10 -11.90
N GLY A 351 19.03 5.89 -13.03
CA GLY A 351 19.64 6.97 -13.79
C GLY A 351 18.61 8.03 -14.21
N GLY A 352 17.42 7.59 -14.65
CA GLY A 352 16.37 8.51 -15.08
C GLY A 352 15.65 9.17 -13.90
N LEU A 353 15.61 8.51 -12.74
CA LEU A 353 15.16 9.15 -11.51
C LEU A 353 16.10 10.29 -11.09
N VAL A 354 17.42 10.05 -11.07
CA VAL A 354 18.43 11.06 -10.68
C VAL A 354 18.35 12.30 -11.57
N VAL A 355 18.29 12.09 -12.88
CA VAL A 355 18.12 13.16 -13.87
C VAL A 355 16.82 13.95 -13.62
N SER A 356 15.71 13.24 -13.39
CA SER A 356 14.39 13.86 -13.18
C SER A 356 14.35 14.69 -11.89
N VAL A 357 15.08 14.27 -10.85
CA VAL A 357 15.20 15.00 -9.57
C VAL A 357 16.13 16.21 -9.71
N ARG A 358 17.24 16.10 -10.46
CA ARG A 358 18.17 17.22 -10.68
C ARG A 358 17.60 18.30 -11.58
N GLY A 359 16.63 17.96 -12.42
CA GLY A 359 16.06 18.89 -13.40
C GLY A 359 17.03 19.22 -14.52
N ASP A 360 17.87 18.26 -14.91
CA ASP A 360 18.85 18.45 -15.98
C ASP A 360 18.13 18.81 -17.29
N LEU A 361 18.63 19.84 -17.98
CA LEU A 361 17.98 20.38 -19.19
C LEU A 361 18.20 19.51 -20.44
N ASN A 362 19.29 18.75 -20.51
CA ASN A 362 19.65 17.90 -21.66
C ASN A 362 20.10 16.48 -21.25
N PRO A 363 19.22 15.68 -20.65
CA PRO A 363 19.57 14.32 -20.26
C PRO A 363 19.60 13.32 -21.42
N PRO A 364 20.39 12.24 -21.32
CA PRO A 364 20.40 11.16 -22.30
C PRO A 364 19.00 10.52 -22.44
N ARG A 365 18.49 10.46 -23.68
CA ARG A 365 17.12 9.98 -23.97
C ARG A 365 16.87 8.57 -23.43
N ALA A 366 17.82 7.66 -23.61
CA ALA A 366 17.70 6.25 -23.19
C ALA A 366 17.46 6.12 -21.67
N VAL A 367 18.10 6.98 -20.87
CA VAL A 367 18.03 6.93 -19.40
C VAL A 367 16.63 7.32 -18.90
N LEU A 368 15.99 8.30 -19.54
CA LEU A 368 14.62 8.71 -19.23
C LEU A 368 13.58 7.71 -19.74
N GLN A 369 13.80 7.14 -20.93
CA GLN A 369 12.93 6.10 -21.47
C GLN A 369 12.87 4.89 -20.55
N LEU A 370 14.03 4.44 -20.04
CA LEU A 370 14.10 3.36 -19.05
C LEU A 370 13.32 3.70 -17.77
N TYR A 371 13.40 4.94 -17.31
CA TYR A 371 12.65 5.41 -16.14
C TYR A 371 11.13 5.45 -16.37
N TYR A 372 10.66 5.88 -17.55
CA TYR A 372 9.24 5.82 -17.90
C TYR A 372 8.71 4.39 -18.08
N MET A 373 9.59 3.41 -18.27
CA MET A 373 9.25 1.99 -18.37
C MET A 373 9.43 1.23 -17.05
N ALA A 374 9.76 1.92 -15.94
CA ALA A 374 10.16 1.27 -14.69
C ALA A 374 9.16 0.23 -14.16
N PHE A 375 7.85 0.52 -14.22
CA PHE A 375 6.82 -0.35 -13.65
C PHE A 375 6.24 -1.39 -14.60
N MET A 376 6.35 -1.25 -15.92
CA MET A 376 5.46 -1.91 -16.89
C MET A 376 5.20 -3.41 -16.61
N ILE A 377 4.03 -3.66 -16.00
CA ILE A 377 3.34 -4.94 -15.91
C ILE A 377 2.56 -5.11 -17.22
N GLY A 378 2.73 -6.26 -17.88
CA GLY A 378 2.40 -6.46 -19.29
C GLY A 378 1.04 -5.94 -19.78
N GLN A 379 1.10 -5.20 -20.89
CA GLN A 379 0.11 -5.31 -21.97
C GLN A 379 0.83 -6.02 -23.12
N CYS A 380 0.80 -7.34 -23.09
CA CYS A 380 1.12 -8.15 -24.27
C CYS A 380 -0.07 -8.05 -25.24
N VAL A 381 -0.15 -6.96 -26.00
CA VAL A 381 -0.91 -6.95 -27.26
C VAL A 381 0.05 -6.55 -28.37
N SER A 382 0.49 -7.58 -29.10
CA SER A 382 1.12 -7.49 -30.41
C SER A 382 0.39 -6.50 -31.32
N VAL A 383 1.07 -5.43 -31.74
CA VAL A 383 0.65 -4.63 -32.92
C VAL A 383 1.81 -4.38 -33.91
N CYS A 384 3.02 -4.90 -33.68
CA CYS A 384 4.09 -4.73 -34.70
C CYS A 384 5.06 -5.92 -34.80
N PRO A 385 5.04 -6.67 -35.93
CA PRO A 385 6.00 -7.76 -36.18
C PRO A 385 7.45 -7.29 -36.41
N ARG A 386 7.71 -5.98 -36.56
CA ARG A 386 9.03 -5.42 -36.90
C ARG A 386 9.87 -4.93 -35.71
N VAL A 387 9.36 -4.97 -34.49
CA VAL A 387 10.14 -4.69 -33.26
C VAL A 387 10.41 -6.01 -32.56
N ARG A 388 11.18 -6.88 -33.23
CA ARG A 388 11.66 -8.13 -32.62
C ARG A 388 12.91 -7.81 -31.79
N LEU A 389 12.83 -8.13 -30.50
CA LEU A 389 13.92 -8.51 -29.59
C LEU A 389 14.51 -7.50 -28.57
N LEU A 390 13.99 -6.28 -28.41
CA LEU A 390 14.52 -5.37 -27.36
C LEU A 390 13.49 -4.45 -26.73
N THR A 391 12.38 -5.01 -26.23
CA THR A 391 11.52 -4.31 -25.26
C THR A 391 11.53 -5.10 -23.96
N ILE A 392 12.69 -5.09 -23.29
CA ILE A 392 12.87 -5.74 -21.99
C ILE A 392 12.13 -4.91 -20.95
N LEU A 393 11.16 -5.55 -20.31
CA LEU A 393 10.37 -5.10 -19.19
C LEU A 393 11.32 -4.92 -17.98
N VAL A 394 11.65 -3.68 -17.61
CA VAL A 394 12.93 -3.43 -16.93
C VAL A 394 12.91 -3.80 -15.44
N GLY A 395 12.03 -3.27 -14.61
CA GLY A 395 12.13 -3.49 -13.15
C GLY A 395 11.65 -4.87 -12.68
N PHE A 396 10.40 -5.17 -12.98
CA PHE A 396 9.70 -6.37 -12.50
C PHE A 396 10.26 -7.68 -13.10
N PHE A 397 10.45 -7.73 -14.42
CA PHE A 397 10.86 -8.99 -15.06
C PHE A 397 12.37 -9.23 -14.94
N ILE A 398 13.23 -8.20 -14.99
CA ILE A 398 14.67 -8.40 -14.77
C ILE A 398 14.89 -9.01 -13.39
N SER A 399 14.28 -8.44 -12.34
CA SER A 399 14.40 -8.99 -10.99
C SER A 399 13.80 -10.39 -10.87
N ALA A 400 12.63 -10.65 -11.46
CA ALA A 400 12.03 -11.99 -11.47
C ALA A 400 12.89 -13.03 -12.19
N VAL A 401 13.44 -12.69 -13.37
CA VAL A 401 14.28 -13.59 -14.17
C VAL A 401 15.63 -13.82 -13.51
N VAL A 402 16.27 -12.77 -12.99
CA VAL A 402 17.54 -12.90 -12.26
C VAL A 402 17.33 -13.72 -10.99
N PHE A 403 16.23 -13.48 -10.25
CA PHE A 403 15.90 -14.29 -9.07
C PHE A 403 15.65 -15.75 -9.44
N TYR A 404 14.90 -16.01 -10.52
CA TYR A 404 14.69 -17.35 -11.04
C TYR A 404 16.02 -18.02 -11.42
N ALA A 405 16.86 -17.34 -12.19
CA ALA A 405 18.17 -17.85 -12.61
C ALA A 405 19.07 -18.16 -11.41
N LEU A 406 19.11 -17.29 -10.40
CA LEU A 406 19.87 -17.53 -9.18
C LEU A 406 19.36 -18.74 -8.40
N ASN A 407 18.04 -18.95 -8.35
CA ASN A 407 17.45 -20.14 -7.73
C ASN A 407 17.58 -21.41 -8.59
N ALA A 408 17.78 -21.29 -9.90
CA ALA A 408 18.07 -22.41 -10.78
C ALA A 408 19.55 -22.83 -10.67
N CYS A 409 20.48 -21.87 -10.62
CA CYS A 409 21.91 -22.13 -10.46
C CYS A 409 22.26 -22.62 -9.06
N PHE A 410 21.58 -22.07 -8.05
CA PHE A 410 21.72 -22.50 -6.67
C PHE A 410 20.34 -22.96 -6.21
N PRO A 411 19.96 -24.25 -6.32
CA PRO A 411 18.66 -24.70 -5.83
C PRO A 411 18.55 -24.52 -4.32
N LEU A 412 17.33 -24.38 -3.83
CA LEU A 412 16.98 -24.49 -2.42
C LEU A 412 16.17 -25.76 -2.25
N GLU A 413 16.53 -26.56 -1.27
CA GLU A 413 15.80 -27.76 -0.92
C GLU A 413 14.44 -27.39 -0.30
N HIS A 414 13.42 -28.21 -0.56
CA HIS A 414 12.13 -28.18 0.14
C HIS A 414 11.29 -26.90 -0.02
N MET A 415 11.46 -26.15 -1.12
CA MET A 415 10.75 -24.88 -1.34
C MET A 415 9.28 -25.02 -1.79
N ASP A 416 8.90 -26.15 -2.39
CA ASP A 416 7.57 -26.44 -2.92
C ASP A 416 6.72 -27.34 -2.01
N GLN A 417 7.15 -27.50 -0.75
CA GLN A 417 6.44 -28.25 0.26
C GLN A 417 5.31 -27.44 0.90
N ILE A 418 4.31 -28.16 1.38
CA ILE A 418 3.24 -27.65 2.24
C ILE A 418 3.28 -28.39 3.57
N ASP A 419 2.71 -27.80 4.62
CA ASP A 419 2.53 -28.52 5.88
C ASP A 419 1.55 -29.67 5.69
N SER A 420 1.82 -30.80 6.36
CA SER A 420 0.89 -31.92 6.41
C SER A 420 -0.36 -31.59 7.23
N VAL A 421 -0.22 -30.70 8.21
CA VAL A 421 -1.28 -30.35 9.17
C VAL A 421 -1.49 -28.84 9.19
N ASP A 422 -2.76 -28.40 9.22
CA ASP A 422 -3.11 -26.99 9.38
C ASP A 422 -2.98 -26.57 10.85
N LEU A 423 -1.73 -26.38 11.27
CA LEU A 423 -1.35 -25.99 12.64
C LEU A 423 -2.01 -24.69 13.14
N TYR A 424 -2.44 -23.82 12.22
CA TYR A 424 -2.95 -22.50 12.54
C TYR A 424 -4.46 -22.35 12.29
N GLY A 425 -5.15 -23.40 11.85
CA GLY A 425 -6.58 -23.34 11.49
C GLY A 425 -6.85 -22.30 10.41
N THR A 426 -5.96 -22.21 9.43
CA THR A 426 -5.96 -21.21 8.36
C THR A 426 -7.02 -21.51 7.31
N PHE A 427 -7.27 -22.79 7.06
CA PHE A 427 -8.14 -23.27 5.99
C PHE A 427 -9.47 -23.75 6.57
N THR A 428 -10.56 -23.53 5.82
CA THR A 428 -11.78 -24.31 6.06
C THR A 428 -11.53 -25.78 5.73
N GLU A 429 -12.28 -26.72 6.32
CA GLU A 429 -12.10 -28.17 6.05
C GLU A 429 -12.12 -28.50 4.54
N ALA A 430 -13.02 -27.87 3.79
CA ALA A 430 -13.12 -28.04 2.33
C ALA A 430 -11.89 -27.50 1.58
N GLU A 431 -11.26 -26.43 2.09
CA GLU A 431 -10.03 -25.88 1.55
C GLU A 431 -8.81 -26.72 1.95
N ALA A 432 -8.73 -27.16 3.19
CA ALA A 432 -7.68 -28.03 3.70
C ALA A 432 -7.59 -29.32 2.86
N ARG A 433 -8.72 -29.98 2.63
CA ARG A 433 -8.82 -31.17 1.75
C ARG A 433 -8.46 -30.88 0.29
N ARG A 434 -8.81 -29.71 -0.24
CA ARG A 434 -8.44 -29.33 -1.63
C ARG A 434 -6.93 -29.13 -1.78
N VAL A 435 -6.28 -28.60 -0.74
CA VAL A 435 -4.85 -28.28 -0.76
C VAL A 435 -4.01 -29.49 -0.30
N GLY A 436 -4.63 -30.50 0.32
CA GLY A 436 -3.99 -31.74 0.77
C GLY A 436 -3.34 -31.59 2.15
N VAL A 437 -3.99 -30.85 3.04
CA VAL A 437 -3.56 -30.58 4.42
C VAL A 437 -4.64 -31.11 5.36
N ASP A 438 -4.23 -31.84 6.41
CA ASP A 438 -5.14 -32.39 7.39
C ASP A 438 -5.58 -31.28 8.39
N PRO A 439 -6.89 -31.13 8.66
CA PRO A 439 -7.38 -30.20 9.67
C PRO A 439 -6.92 -30.64 11.07
N LEU A 440 -6.64 -29.66 11.94
CA LEU A 440 -6.10 -29.89 13.28
C LEU A 440 -6.95 -30.85 14.15
N GLU A 441 -8.26 -30.93 13.90
CA GLU A 441 -9.20 -31.77 14.66
C GLU A 441 -9.08 -33.28 14.37
N GLU A 442 -8.62 -33.69 13.17
CA GLU A 442 -8.52 -35.11 12.80
C GLU A 442 -7.44 -35.85 13.60
N ILE A 443 -6.37 -35.18 14.05
CA ILE A 443 -5.27 -35.78 14.83
C ILE A 443 -5.69 -36.12 16.27
N HIS A 444 -6.64 -35.37 16.85
CA HIS A 444 -7.16 -35.71 18.18
C HIS A 444 -8.04 -36.96 18.18
N GLN A 445 -8.60 -37.35 17.03
CA GLN A 445 -9.34 -38.60 16.89
C GLN A 445 -8.40 -39.78 16.63
N ASP A 446 -7.35 -39.60 15.82
CA ASP A 446 -6.38 -40.67 15.52
C ASP A 446 -5.41 -40.96 16.68
N GLY A 447 -5.09 -39.95 17.50
CA GLY A 447 -4.29 -40.14 18.73
C GLY A 447 -5.01 -40.86 19.88
N LEU A 448 -6.34 -41.04 19.78
CA LEU A 448 -7.15 -41.79 20.75
C LEU A 448 -7.54 -43.19 20.25
N SER A 449 -7.41 -43.47 18.95
CA SER A 449 -7.71 -44.77 18.35
C SER A 449 -6.49 -45.71 18.26
N GLU A 450 -5.25 -45.20 18.33
CA GLU A 450 -4.04 -46.04 18.37
C GLU A 450 -3.47 -46.28 19.79
N GLY A 451 -4.14 -45.78 20.84
CA GLY A 451 -3.64 -45.77 22.22
C GLY A 451 -4.29 -46.74 23.22
N GLY A 452 -5.07 -47.74 22.78
CA GLY A 452 -5.71 -48.65 23.74
C GLY A 452 -6.41 -49.85 23.12
N LEU A 453 -5.72 -51.00 23.14
CA LEU A 453 -6.22 -52.37 23.45
C LEU A 453 -5.28 -53.41 22.84
N SER A 454 -4.08 -53.54 23.43
CA SER A 454 -3.34 -54.80 23.43
C SER A 454 -3.34 -55.37 24.85
N GLU A 455 -4.54 -55.71 25.36
CA GLU A 455 -4.67 -56.60 26.51
C GLU A 455 -4.86 -58.03 26.03
N GLY A 456 -3.91 -58.88 26.42
CA GLY A 456 -3.86 -60.27 26.04
C GLY A 456 -5.07 -61.07 26.54
N ARG A 457 -5.60 -61.90 25.66
CA ARG A 457 -6.42 -63.05 26.07
C ARG A 457 -5.52 -64.26 26.27
N HIS A 458 -5.30 -64.57 27.54
CA HIS A 458 -4.93 -65.89 28.01
C HIS A 458 -6.07 -66.88 27.70
N SER A 459 -5.82 -67.92 26.90
CA SER A 459 -6.48 -69.22 27.04
C SER A 459 -5.38 -70.27 27.03
N GLY A 460 -5.29 -71.04 28.11
CA GLY A 460 -4.12 -71.84 28.43
C GLY A 460 -3.84 -73.01 27.50
N ASP A 461 -2.57 -73.41 27.52
CA ASP A 461 -2.20 -74.81 27.54
C ASP A 461 -0.93 -74.97 28.37
N LYS A 462 -0.77 -76.19 28.87
CA LYS A 462 0.03 -76.63 29.99
C LYS A 462 1.54 -76.57 29.76
N ASP A 463 2.24 -76.51 30.90
CA ASP A 463 3.39 -77.33 31.27
C ASP A 463 4.62 -76.56 31.79
N ALA A 464 4.98 -76.98 33.02
CA ALA A 464 6.34 -77.26 33.47
C ALA A 464 7.28 -76.10 33.90
N THR A 465 7.35 -75.96 35.23
CA THR A 465 8.59 -76.18 36.04
C THR A 465 9.61 -75.03 36.16
N LEU A 466 9.74 -74.52 37.41
CA LEU A 466 10.94 -74.04 38.17
C LEU A 466 12.00 -73.18 37.41
N GLN A 467 12.58 -72.09 37.94
CA GLN A 467 13.28 -71.98 39.22
C GLN A 467 13.90 -70.56 39.37
N GLY A 468 13.93 -70.02 40.60
CA GLY A 468 14.90 -69.06 41.22
C GLY A 468 15.42 -67.85 40.42
N ALA A 469 15.16 -66.60 40.78
CA ALA A 469 15.71 -65.88 41.94
C ALA A 469 17.23 -66.06 42.15
N LYS A 470 18.03 -65.03 41.79
CA LYS A 470 18.97 -64.26 42.65
C LYS A 470 20.22 -63.73 41.93
N GLU A 471 20.57 -62.48 42.29
CA GLU A 471 21.93 -61.91 42.47
C GLU A 471 22.78 -61.78 41.18
N VAL A 472 23.44 -60.66 40.84
CA VAL A 472 24.15 -59.61 41.60
C VAL A 472 24.04 -58.28 40.86
#